data_AF-A0A2E8BIY8-F1
#
_entry.id   AF-A0A2E8BIY8-F1
#
_cell.length_a   1.000
_cell.length_b   1.000
_cell.length_c   1.000
_cell.angle_alpha   90.00
_cell.angle_beta   90.00
_cell.angle_gamma   90.00
#
_symmetry.space_group_name_H-M   'P 1'
#
loop_
_entity.id
_entity.type
_entity.pdbx_description
1 polymer ?
#
loop_
_entity_poly.entity_id
_entity_poly.type
_entity_poly.pdbx_seq_one_letter_code
_entity_poly.pdbx_strand_id
1 'polypeptide(L)'
;MSETPVFQARNDALRRFRDAVEFGGCSRGDLLGSPVRRPVVDVFADPATASRVFGLRGTDAQGRWSQLVRGAAESPTSLGFVHADGTVGDLVGRFGGGRDVFLRNLRTWGAKRPPIVVSAERKDRKKTAIVQVPLLSAWLLWIADARSVTYRGMQGFIGAERIRQVAVSLIVNGKMPPPEKALLPVDADRLIRLASSR
;
A
#
# COMPACT_ATOMS: atom_id res chain seq x y z
N MET A 1 -17.54 -21.10 -8.49
CA MET A 1 -16.11 -20.96 -8.12
C MET A 1 -16.02 -19.81 -7.13
N SER A 2 -15.52 -20.06 -5.91
CA SER A 2 -15.38 -19.01 -4.90
C SER A 2 -14.26 -18.06 -5.28
N GLU A 3 -14.53 -16.75 -5.23
CA GLU A 3 -13.53 -15.73 -5.47
C GLU A 3 -12.43 -15.82 -4.39
N THR A 4 -11.18 -16.20 -4.73
CA THR A 4 -10.03 -16.13 -3.81
C THR A 4 -9.93 -14.75 -3.13
N PRO A 5 -9.75 -14.67 -1.79
CA PRO A 5 -9.87 -13.42 -1.04
C PRO A 5 -9.03 -12.24 -1.55
N VAL A 6 -7.84 -12.48 -2.11
CA VAL A 6 -6.95 -11.39 -2.58
C VAL A 6 -7.51 -10.65 -3.79
N PHE A 7 -8.18 -11.32 -4.73
CA PHE A 7 -8.78 -10.59 -5.85
C PHE A 7 -10.05 -9.87 -5.43
N GLN A 8 -10.82 -10.44 -4.49
CA GLN A 8 -11.96 -9.73 -3.90
C GLN A 8 -11.47 -8.43 -3.22
N ALA A 9 -10.40 -8.53 -2.41
CA ALA A 9 -9.77 -7.36 -1.79
C ALA A 9 -9.31 -6.32 -2.82
N ARG A 10 -8.81 -6.73 -3.98
CA ARG A 10 -8.48 -5.80 -5.08
C ARG A 10 -9.72 -5.13 -5.67
N ASN A 11 -10.79 -5.88 -5.90
CA ASN A 11 -12.03 -5.32 -6.45
C ASN A 11 -12.64 -4.32 -5.47
N ASP A 12 -12.65 -4.63 -4.18
CA ASP A 12 -13.10 -3.73 -3.11
C ASP A 12 -12.23 -2.47 -3.01
N ALA A 13 -10.91 -2.62 -3.09
CA ALA A 13 -9.98 -1.48 -3.11
C ALA A 13 -10.24 -0.56 -4.32
N LEU A 14 -10.42 -1.13 -5.51
CA LEU A 14 -10.74 -0.35 -6.71
C LEU A 14 -12.09 0.34 -6.61
N ARG A 15 -13.10 -0.31 -6.02
CA ARG A 15 -14.41 0.28 -5.77
C ARG A 15 -14.28 1.45 -4.80
N ARG A 16 -13.71 1.24 -3.61
CA ARG A 16 -13.47 2.31 -2.62
C ARG A 16 -12.70 3.49 -3.22
N PHE A 17 -11.70 3.22 -4.05
CA PHE A 17 -10.94 4.27 -4.71
C PHE A 17 -11.79 5.07 -5.72
N ARG A 18 -12.69 4.41 -6.47
CA ARG A 18 -13.65 5.12 -7.33
C ARG A 18 -14.62 5.96 -6.52
N ASP A 19 -15.14 5.42 -5.41
CA ASP A 19 -16.06 6.14 -4.52
C ASP A 19 -15.40 7.42 -3.96
N ALA A 20 -14.10 7.37 -3.63
CA ALA A 20 -13.33 8.54 -3.20
C ALA A 20 -13.16 9.58 -4.32
N VAL A 21 -12.87 9.14 -5.55
CA VAL A 21 -12.76 10.02 -6.73
C VAL A 21 -14.08 10.76 -6.97
N GLU A 22 -15.20 10.04 -6.94
CA GLU A 22 -16.53 10.59 -7.12
C GLU A 22 -16.90 11.57 -6.01
N PHE A 23 -16.70 11.17 -4.74
CA PHE A 23 -16.97 12.02 -3.58
C PHE A 23 -16.21 13.35 -3.66
N GLY A 24 -14.92 13.29 -3.98
CA GLY A 24 -14.06 14.47 -4.10
C GLY A 24 -14.29 15.30 -5.36
N GLY A 25 -15.04 14.80 -6.35
CA GLY A 25 -15.22 15.49 -7.64
C GLY A 25 -13.89 15.75 -8.36
N CYS A 26 -12.93 14.83 -8.25
CA CYS A 26 -11.55 15.02 -8.70
C CYS A 26 -11.07 13.84 -9.57
N SER A 27 -9.80 13.84 -10.01
CA SER A 27 -9.24 12.72 -10.77
C SER A 27 -8.53 11.68 -9.89
N ARG A 28 -8.22 10.51 -10.44
CA ARG A 28 -7.35 9.53 -9.76
C ARG A 28 -5.95 10.08 -9.48
N GLY A 29 -5.45 10.96 -10.34
CA GLY A 29 -4.14 11.60 -10.19
C GLY A 29 -4.13 12.64 -9.08
N ASP A 30 -5.25 13.29 -8.82
CA ASP A 30 -5.44 14.22 -7.71
C ASP A 30 -5.33 13.52 -6.36
N LEU A 31 -5.97 12.36 -6.22
CA LEU A 31 -5.96 11.60 -4.98
C LEU A 31 -4.65 10.84 -4.76
N LEU A 32 -4.14 10.16 -5.78
CA LEU A 32 -2.98 9.29 -5.65
C LEU A 32 -2.00 9.47 -6.80
N GLY A 33 -1.71 10.70 -7.24
CA GLY A 33 -0.66 11.00 -8.22
C GLY A 33 0.75 10.66 -7.72
N SER A 34 1.74 10.74 -8.61
CA SER A 34 3.14 10.41 -8.26
C SER A 34 3.66 11.17 -7.02
N PRO A 35 3.45 12.49 -6.88
CA PRO A 35 3.90 13.24 -5.70
C PRO A 35 3.26 12.79 -4.39
N VAL A 36 2.07 12.20 -4.44
CA VAL A 36 1.34 11.69 -3.27
C VAL A 36 1.82 10.29 -2.89
N ARG A 37 2.00 9.40 -3.87
CA ARG A 37 2.42 8.02 -3.62
C ARG A 37 3.88 7.92 -3.23
N ARG A 38 4.75 8.75 -3.83
CA ARG A 38 6.21 8.62 -3.68
C ARG A 38 6.68 8.69 -2.22
N PRO A 39 6.25 9.65 -1.38
CA PRO A 39 6.62 9.65 0.04
C PRO A 39 6.22 8.39 0.80
N VAL A 40 5.06 7.81 0.47
CA VAL A 40 4.57 6.56 1.08
C VAL A 40 5.47 5.40 0.64
N VAL A 41 5.71 5.28 -0.66
CA VAL A 41 6.55 4.24 -1.26
C VAL A 41 7.98 4.30 -0.72
N ASP A 42 8.56 5.50 -0.65
CA ASP A 42 9.94 5.68 -0.20
C ASP A 42 10.09 5.28 1.27
N VAL A 43 9.10 5.57 2.13
CA VAL A 43 9.12 5.09 3.53
C VAL A 43 8.98 3.57 3.62
N PHE A 44 8.10 2.95 2.84
CA PHE A 44 7.98 1.48 2.84
C PHE A 44 9.25 0.79 2.30
N ALA A 45 9.93 1.42 1.34
CA ALA A 45 11.12 0.91 0.69
C ALA A 45 12.42 1.25 1.43
N ASP A 46 12.37 2.13 2.43
CA ASP A 46 13.52 2.53 3.24
C ASP A 46 14.10 1.31 4.00
N PRO A 47 15.42 1.04 3.91
CA PRO A 47 16.04 -0.11 4.58
C PRO A 47 15.84 -0.16 6.10
N ALA A 48 15.86 1.00 6.77
CA ALA A 48 15.67 1.04 8.22
C ALA A 48 14.23 0.67 8.58
N THR A 49 13.25 1.17 7.84
CA THR A 49 11.83 0.80 7.97
C THR A 49 11.61 -0.67 7.62
N ALA A 50 12.20 -1.17 6.53
CA ALA A 50 12.11 -2.57 6.12
C ALA A 50 12.64 -3.53 7.20
N SER A 51 13.77 -3.18 7.82
CA SER A 51 14.33 -3.95 8.93
C SER A 51 13.44 -3.87 10.19
N ARG A 52 13.10 -2.64 10.62
CA ARG A 52 12.42 -2.39 11.89
C ARG A 52 10.96 -2.83 11.90
N VAL A 53 10.22 -2.49 10.86
CA VAL A 53 8.77 -2.72 10.78
C VAL A 53 8.44 -4.08 10.19
N PHE A 54 9.11 -4.44 9.09
CA PHE A 54 8.79 -5.66 8.35
C PHE A 54 9.70 -6.83 8.72
N GLY A 55 10.72 -6.62 9.55
CA GLY A 55 11.66 -7.65 9.98
C GLY A 55 12.45 -8.23 8.82
N LEU A 56 12.81 -7.39 7.83
CA LEU A 56 13.54 -7.77 6.63
C LEU A 56 15.02 -7.41 6.80
N ARG A 57 15.84 -8.43 7.05
CA ARG A 57 17.28 -8.29 7.25
C ARG A 57 18.03 -8.67 5.96
N GLY A 58 19.14 -7.98 5.70
CA GLY A 58 19.99 -8.20 4.53
C GLY A 58 19.60 -7.33 3.34
N THR A 59 20.62 -6.77 2.69
CA THR A 59 20.50 -5.84 1.56
C THR A 59 19.66 -6.41 0.41
N ASP A 60 19.85 -7.68 0.08
CA ASP A 60 19.13 -8.36 -0.99
C ASP A 60 17.62 -8.50 -0.71
N ALA A 61 17.26 -8.86 0.53
CA ALA A 61 15.85 -9.00 0.92
C ALA A 61 15.17 -7.63 0.93
N GLN A 62 15.86 -6.59 1.41
CA GLN A 62 15.40 -5.21 1.42
C GLN A 62 15.27 -4.65 -0.01
N GLY A 63 16.22 -4.95 -0.90
CA GLY A 63 16.17 -4.56 -2.31
C GLY A 63 14.96 -5.16 -3.02
N ARG A 64 14.72 -6.47 -2.85
CA ARG A 64 13.53 -7.14 -3.44
C ARG A 64 12.22 -6.62 -2.85
N TRP A 65 12.21 -6.30 -1.57
CA TRP A 65 11.05 -5.66 -0.92
C TRP A 65 10.76 -4.28 -1.51
N SER A 66 11.79 -3.44 -1.65
CA SER A 66 11.68 -2.13 -2.30
C SER A 66 11.10 -2.24 -3.71
N GLN A 67 11.57 -3.19 -4.52
CA GLN A 67 11.02 -3.42 -5.86
C GLN A 67 9.54 -3.83 -5.82
N LEU A 68 9.16 -4.74 -4.91
CA LEU A 68 7.76 -5.14 -4.73
C LEU A 68 6.86 -3.96 -4.36
N VAL A 69 7.27 -3.16 -3.37
CA VAL A 69 6.54 -1.97 -2.91
C VAL A 69 6.37 -0.97 -4.06
N ARG A 70 7.43 -0.72 -4.84
CA ARG A 70 7.39 0.20 -5.99
C ARG A 70 6.43 -0.30 -7.07
N GLY A 71 6.49 -1.58 -7.42
CA GLY A 71 5.54 -2.18 -8.36
C GLY A 71 4.09 -2.13 -7.87
N ALA A 72 3.88 -2.38 -6.58
CA ALA A 72 2.56 -2.34 -5.93
C ALA A 72 1.94 -0.93 -5.87
N ALA A 73 2.73 0.12 -6.12
CA ALA A 73 2.30 1.52 -6.15
C ALA A 73 2.68 2.23 -7.46
N GLU A 74 2.94 1.48 -8.53
CA GLU A 74 3.41 1.98 -9.83
C GLU A 74 2.46 3.03 -10.43
N SER A 75 1.15 2.84 -10.26
CA SER A 75 0.10 3.73 -10.76
C SER A 75 -0.93 4.06 -9.66
N PRO A 76 -1.79 5.08 -9.84
CA PRO A 76 -2.87 5.37 -8.89
C PRO A 76 -3.81 4.18 -8.63
N THR A 77 -3.98 3.30 -9.61
CA THR A 77 -4.87 2.13 -9.53
C THR A 77 -4.16 0.85 -9.08
N SER A 78 -2.84 0.89 -8.85
CA SER A 78 -2.10 -0.26 -8.31
C SER A 78 -2.52 -0.57 -6.88
N LEU A 79 -2.76 0.45 -6.03
CA LEU A 79 -3.38 0.33 -4.70
C LEU A 79 -2.77 -0.75 -3.78
N GLY A 80 -1.45 -0.97 -3.87
CA GLY A 80 -0.74 -2.00 -3.11
C GLY A 80 -0.79 -3.40 -3.74
N PHE A 81 -1.24 -3.51 -5.00
CA PHE A 81 -1.32 -4.76 -5.75
C PHE A 81 -0.41 -4.78 -6.97
N VAL A 82 0.09 -5.97 -7.30
CA VAL A 82 0.80 -6.29 -8.52
C VAL A 82 0.07 -7.45 -9.22
N HIS A 83 -0.20 -7.28 -10.51
CA HIS A 83 -0.86 -8.29 -11.35
C HIS A 83 0.16 -8.94 -12.29
N ALA A 84 0.04 -10.26 -12.49
CA ALA A 84 0.69 -11.00 -13.57
C ALA A 84 -0.33 -11.77 -14.40
N ASP A 85 -0.16 -11.69 -15.72
CA ASP A 85 -0.69 -12.68 -16.63
C ASP A 85 0.12 -13.97 -16.44
N GLY A 86 -0.52 -15.02 -15.93
CA GLY A 86 0.12 -16.29 -15.62
C GLY A 86 0.12 -16.63 -14.13
N THR A 87 1.29 -16.96 -13.63
CA THR A 87 1.58 -17.38 -12.26
C THR A 87 2.29 -16.27 -11.50
N VAL A 88 2.36 -16.40 -10.18
CA VAL A 88 3.14 -15.48 -9.35
C VAL A 88 4.61 -15.49 -9.77
N GLY A 89 5.12 -16.63 -10.26
CA GLY A 89 6.49 -16.75 -10.78
C GLY A 89 6.76 -15.88 -12.02
N ASP A 90 5.73 -15.50 -12.77
CA ASP A 90 5.90 -14.66 -13.97
C ASP A 90 6.16 -13.18 -13.60
N LEU A 91 6.03 -12.83 -12.31
CA LEU A 91 6.42 -11.53 -11.78
C LEU A 91 7.93 -11.38 -11.52
N VAL A 92 8.69 -12.47 -11.59
CA VAL A 92 10.13 -12.49 -11.24
C VAL A 92 10.93 -11.44 -12.01
N GLY A 93 10.65 -11.27 -13.30
CA GLY A 93 11.32 -10.28 -14.15
C GLY A 93 11.17 -8.84 -13.68
N ARG A 94 10.16 -8.54 -12.85
CA ARG A 94 9.92 -7.20 -12.28
C ARG A 94 10.64 -6.96 -10.95
N PHE A 95 11.11 -8.01 -10.29
CA PHE A 95 11.58 -7.95 -8.88
C PHE A 95 13.03 -8.41 -8.67
N GLY A 96 13.64 -9.03 -9.69
CA GLY A 96 15.03 -9.45 -9.66
C GLY A 96 15.29 -10.69 -8.79
N GLY A 97 16.44 -11.33 -9.04
CA GLY A 97 16.76 -12.65 -8.48
C GLY A 97 16.08 -13.80 -9.23
N GLY A 98 16.51 -15.03 -8.95
CA GLY A 98 15.92 -16.22 -9.56
C GLY A 98 14.48 -16.48 -9.09
N ARG A 99 13.71 -17.21 -9.91
CA ARG A 99 12.31 -17.57 -9.62
C ARG A 99 12.12 -18.18 -8.24
N ASP A 100 13.00 -19.09 -7.84
CA ASP A 100 12.90 -19.77 -6.55
C ASP A 100 13.11 -18.84 -5.37
N VAL A 101 14.02 -17.86 -5.51
CA VAL A 101 14.29 -16.85 -4.50
C VAL A 101 13.06 -15.96 -4.31
N PHE A 102 12.43 -15.54 -5.41
CA PHE A 102 11.21 -14.74 -5.36
C PHE A 102 10.07 -15.49 -4.66
N LEU A 103 9.78 -16.73 -5.09
CA LEU A 103 8.75 -17.56 -4.50
C LEU A 103 9.03 -17.91 -3.03
N ARG A 104 10.31 -18.06 -2.65
CA ARG A 104 10.71 -18.22 -1.24
C ARG A 104 10.44 -16.96 -0.43
N ASN A 105 10.79 -15.79 -0.95
CA ASN A 105 10.51 -14.52 -0.26
C ASN A 105 9.01 -14.32 -0.04
N LEU A 106 8.18 -14.54 -1.06
CA LEU A 106 6.72 -14.40 -0.92
C LEU A 106 6.16 -15.34 0.15
N ARG A 107 6.61 -16.60 0.20
CA ARG A 107 6.23 -17.55 1.26
C ARG A 107 6.68 -17.06 2.64
N THR A 108 7.94 -16.65 2.78
CA THR A 108 8.50 -16.13 4.05
C THR A 108 7.76 -14.88 4.52
N TRP A 109 7.45 -13.97 3.61
CA TRP A 109 6.75 -12.71 3.90
C TRP A 109 5.26 -12.94 4.22
N GLY A 110 4.61 -13.88 3.54
CA GLY A 110 3.24 -14.28 3.82
C GLY A 110 3.07 -15.12 5.09
N ALA A 111 4.14 -15.76 5.58
CA ALA A 111 4.12 -16.50 6.85
C ALA A 111 4.23 -15.59 8.09
N LYS A 112 4.59 -14.31 7.93
CA LYS A 112 4.65 -13.35 9.04
C LYS A 112 3.27 -13.13 9.68
N ARG A 113 3.28 -12.62 10.92
CA ARG A 113 2.07 -12.30 11.70
C ARG A 113 2.13 -10.83 12.14
N PRO A 114 1.32 -9.93 11.55
CA PRO A 114 0.48 -10.15 10.37
C PRO A 114 1.29 -10.40 9.07
N PRO A 115 0.69 -11.00 8.03
CA PRO A 115 1.37 -11.19 6.74
C PRO A 115 1.68 -9.83 6.10
N ILE A 116 2.91 -9.64 5.66
CA ILE A 116 3.33 -8.39 4.99
C ILE A 116 3.11 -8.46 3.47
N VAL A 117 2.92 -9.68 2.94
CA VAL A 117 2.54 -9.96 1.55
C VAL A 117 1.50 -11.07 1.53
N VAL A 118 0.52 -10.96 0.64
CA VAL A 118 -0.43 -12.03 0.34
C VAL A 118 -0.49 -12.22 -1.16
N SER A 119 -0.54 -13.47 -1.63
CA SER A 119 -0.63 -13.76 -3.06
C SER A 119 -1.70 -14.80 -3.37
N ALA A 120 -2.29 -14.71 -4.54
CA ALA A 120 -3.26 -15.69 -5.03
C ALA A 120 -3.10 -15.93 -6.53
N GLU A 121 -3.48 -17.11 -6.98
CA GLU A 121 -3.55 -17.49 -8.39
C GLU A 121 -4.95 -17.99 -8.73
N ARG A 122 -5.38 -17.78 -9.98
CA ARG A 122 -6.62 -18.33 -10.54
C ARG A 122 -6.38 -18.95 -11.91
N LYS A 123 -7.25 -19.92 -12.25
CA LYS A 123 -7.24 -20.68 -13.50
C LYS A 123 -8.65 -20.80 -14.12
N ASP A 124 -9.49 -19.79 -13.92
CA ASP A 124 -10.89 -19.81 -14.37
C ASP A 124 -11.06 -19.56 -15.87
N ARG A 125 -10.27 -18.65 -16.46
CA ARG A 125 -10.28 -18.36 -17.91
C ARG A 125 -8.87 -18.21 -18.49
N LYS A 126 -8.03 -17.43 -17.82
CA LYS A 126 -6.60 -17.29 -18.09
C LYS A 126 -5.89 -17.43 -16.75
N LYS A 127 -4.71 -18.06 -16.74
CA LYS A 127 -3.88 -18.05 -15.53
C LYS A 127 -3.62 -16.61 -15.15
N THR A 128 -3.99 -16.22 -13.95
CA THR A 128 -3.74 -14.87 -13.42
C THR A 128 -3.23 -14.98 -12.01
N ALA A 129 -2.30 -14.10 -11.67
CA ALA A 129 -1.69 -14.03 -10.36
C ALA A 129 -1.75 -12.61 -9.83
N ILE A 130 -1.95 -12.51 -8.52
CA ILE A 130 -1.98 -11.25 -7.81
C ILE A 130 -1.12 -11.35 -6.56
N VAL A 131 -0.34 -10.30 -6.31
CA VAL A 131 0.41 -10.09 -5.08
C VAL A 131 -0.06 -8.78 -4.47
N GLN A 132 -0.36 -8.79 -3.17
CA GLN A 132 -0.76 -7.63 -2.39
C GLN A 132 0.25 -7.37 -1.29
N VAL A 133 0.58 -6.10 -1.05
CA VAL A 133 1.21 -5.60 0.18
C VAL A 133 0.10 -4.97 1.05
N PRO A 134 -0.49 -5.71 2.02
CA PRO A 134 -1.76 -5.29 2.65
C PRO A 134 -1.69 -3.94 3.36
N LEU A 135 -0.61 -3.67 4.10
CA LEU A 135 -0.44 -2.40 4.81
C LEU A 135 -0.31 -1.23 3.84
N LEU A 136 0.38 -1.43 2.71
CA LEU A 136 0.50 -0.41 1.66
C LEU A 136 -0.87 -0.13 1.02
N SER A 137 -1.67 -1.16 0.74
CA SER A 137 -3.05 -0.98 0.27
C SER A 137 -3.88 -0.14 1.23
N ALA A 138 -3.80 -0.44 2.53
CA ALA A 138 -4.54 0.29 3.56
C ALA A 138 -4.16 1.77 3.58
N TRP A 139 -2.86 2.08 3.54
CA TRP A 139 -2.39 3.47 3.52
C TRP A 139 -2.75 4.22 2.25
N LEU A 140 -2.61 3.61 1.07
CA LEU A 140 -2.99 4.26 -0.19
C LEU A 140 -4.49 4.56 -0.25
N LEU A 141 -5.34 3.63 0.23
CA LEU A 141 -6.79 3.85 0.28
C LEU A 141 -7.17 4.93 1.29
N TRP A 142 -6.54 4.94 2.48
CA TRP A 142 -6.79 5.99 3.47
C TRP A 142 -6.38 7.37 2.94
N ILE A 143 -5.24 7.48 2.28
CA ILE A 143 -4.78 8.74 1.68
C ILE A 143 -5.75 9.22 0.59
N ALA A 144 -6.24 8.31 -0.25
CA ALA A 144 -7.24 8.65 -1.25
C ALA A 144 -8.53 9.20 -0.62
N ASP A 145 -9.03 8.52 0.41
CA ASP A 145 -10.22 8.97 1.13
C ASP A 145 -9.99 10.32 1.80
N ALA A 146 -8.88 10.51 2.52
CA ALA A 146 -8.57 11.76 3.20
C ALA A 146 -8.42 12.93 2.23
N ARG A 147 -7.75 12.71 1.09
CA ARG A 147 -7.61 13.75 0.07
C ARG A 147 -8.93 14.05 -0.62
N SER A 148 -9.83 13.09 -0.78
CA SER A 148 -11.15 13.36 -1.37
C SER A 148 -11.96 14.35 -0.53
N VAL A 149 -11.81 14.33 0.80
CA VAL A 149 -12.37 15.35 1.72
C VAL A 149 -11.77 16.73 1.44
N THR A 150 -10.46 16.81 1.24
CA THR A 150 -9.79 18.08 0.86
C THR A 150 -10.32 18.61 -0.48
N TYR A 151 -10.42 17.76 -1.50
CA TYR A 151 -10.93 18.17 -2.82
C TYR A 151 -12.41 18.56 -2.81
N ARG A 152 -13.21 17.94 -1.93
CA ARG A 152 -14.61 18.33 -1.73
C ARG A 152 -14.76 19.71 -1.10
N GLY A 153 -13.69 20.33 -0.60
CA GLY A 153 -13.71 21.67 0.00
C GLY A 153 -14.26 21.70 1.44
N MET A 154 -14.33 20.53 2.10
CA MET A 154 -14.80 20.45 3.48
C MET A 154 -13.82 21.14 4.44
N GLN A 155 -14.34 22.05 5.27
CA GLN A 155 -13.55 22.86 6.19
C GLN A 155 -13.28 22.14 7.52
N GLY A 156 -12.23 22.54 8.22
CA GLY A 156 -11.87 22.03 9.55
C GLY A 156 -11.07 20.73 9.57
N PHE A 157 -10.83 20.09 8.42
CA PHE A 157 -10.04 18.88 8.29
C PHE A 157 -8.61 19.15 7.83
N ILE A 158 -7.72 18.18 8.03
CA ILE A 158 -6.34 18.27 7.57
C ILE A 158 -6.23 18.34 6.04
N GLY A 159 -5.29 19.17 5.56
CA GLY A 159 -4.95 19.26 4.14
C GLY A 159 -3.88 18.25 3.70
N ALA A 160 -3.58 18.26 2.40
CA ALA A 160 -2.65 17.36 1.72
C ALA A 160 -1.31 17.13 2.44
N GLU A 161 -0.67 18.21 2.90
CA GLU A 161 0.63 18.12 3.55
C GLU A 161 0.56 17.42 4.92
N ARG A 162 -0.48 17.72 5.70
CA ARG A 162 -0.67 17.07 7.01
C ARG A 162 -1.10 15.61 6.87
N ILE A 163 -1.87 15.27 5.82
CA ILE A 163 -2.16 13.87 5.44
C ILE A 163 -0.85 13.09 5.19
N ARG A 164 0.07 13.68 4.41
CA ARG A 164 1.40 13.10 4.14
C ARG A 164 2.19 12.90 5.43
N GLN A 165 2.23 13.91 6.30
CA GLN A 165 2.95 13.84 7.58
C GLN A 165 2.43 12.75 8.50
N VAL A 166 1.10 12.62 8.62
CA VAL A 166 0.46 11.53 9.38
C VAL A 166 0.89 10.18 8.82
N ALA A 167 0.75 9.98 7.50
CA ALA A 167 1.10 8.72 6.87
C ALA A 167 2.57 8.33 7.11
N VAL A 168 3.50 9.23 6.78
CA VAL A 168 4.95 8.97 6.93
C VAL A 168 5.30 8.65 8.39
N SER A 169 4.81 9.45 9.34
CA SER A 169 5.13 9.30 10.77
C SER A 169 4.61 7.99 11.37
N LEU A 170 3.45 7.52 10.90
CA LEU A 170 2.84 6.29 11.39
C LEU A 170 3.43 5.05 10.71
N ILE A 171 3.70 5.11 9.39
CA ILE A 171 4.28 3.98 8.64
C ILE A 171 5.65 3.61 9.18
N VAL A 172 6.54 4.57 9.42
CA VAL A 172 7.88 4.27 9.96
C VAL A 172 7.77 3.49 11.28
N ASN A 173 6.72 3.72 12.06
CA ASN A 173 6.45 3.05 13.33
C ASN A 173 5.55 1.80 13.21
N GLY A 174 5.32 1.30 12.00
CA GLY A 174 4.54 0.09 11.74
C GLY A 174 3.06 0.20 12.11
N LYS A 175 2.51 1.42 12.13
CA LYS A 175 1.11 1.66 12.50
C LYS A 175 0.19 1.52 11.29
N MET A 176 -1.04 1.10 11.57
CA MET A 176 -2.15 1.12 10.61
C MET A 176 -2.61 2.57 10.35
N PRO A 177 -3.23 2.86 9.19
CA PRO A 177 -3.94 4.11 9.01
C PRO A 177 -5.04 4.27 10.08
N PRO A 178 -5.37 5.51 10.47
CA PRO A 178 -6.48 5.75 11.38
C PRO A 178 -7.82 5.35 10.73
N PRO A 179 -8.82 4.95 11.53
CA PRO A 179 -10.11 4.53 11.00
C PRO A 179 -10.88 5.69 10.34
N GLU A 180 -10.69 6.91 10.83
CA GLU A 180 -11.32 8.11 10.29
C GLU A 180 -10.57 8.60 9.04
N LYS A 181 -11.30 8.76 7.93
CA LYS A 181 -10.77 9.39 6.71
C LYS A 181 -10.63 10.91 6.82
N ALA A 182 -11.42 11.55 7.68
CA ALA A 182 -11.48 13.00 7.85
C ALA A 182 -10.95 13.37 9.24
N LEU A 183 -9.64 13.59 9.35
CA LEU A 183 -9.02 13.96 10.62
C LEU A 183 -9.07 15.45 10.85
N LEU A 184 -9.34 15.86 12.10
CA LEU A 184 -9.12 17.22 12.55
C LEU A 184 -7.61 17.45 12.77
N PRO A 185 -7.13 18.71 12.68
CA PRO A 185 -5.73 19.04 12.97
C PRO A 185 -5.25 18.54 14.34
N VAL A 186 -6.06 18.68 15.39
CA VAL A 186 -5.71 18.25 16.75
C VAL A 186 -5.50 16.74 16.85
N ASP A 187 -6.28 15.95 16.12
CA ASP A 187 -6.18 14.49 16.10
C ASP A 187 -4.94 14.04 15.33
N ALA A 188 -4.65 14.68 14.20
CA ALA A 188 -3.42 14.44 13.44
C ALA A 188 -2.17 14.70 14.28
N ASP A 189 -2.16 15.81 15.03
CA ASP A 189 -1.03 16.21 15.88
C ASP A 189 -0.84 15.25 17.05
N ARG A 190 -1.95 14.75 17.61
CA ARG A 190 -1.91 13.70 18.63
C ARG A 190 -1.33 12.41 18.07
N LEU A 191 -1.79 11.97 16.89
CA LEU A 191 -1.30 10.74 16.25
C LEU A 191 0.19 10.81 15.92
N ILE A 192 0.66 11.93 15.36
CA ILE A 192 2.08 12.14 15.04
C ILE A 192 2.92 12.09 16.32
N ARG A 193 2.53 12.83 17.37
CA ARG A 193 3.27 12.83 18.64
C ARG A 193 3.37 11.44 19.26
N LEU A 194 2.25 10.71 19.35
CA LEU A 194 2.22 9.37 19.93
C LEU A 194 3.05 8.35 19.14
N ALA A 195 3.22 8.57 17.83
CA ALA A 195 4.09 7.73 17.00
C ALA A 195 5.58 7.99 17.26
N SER A 196 5.97 9.22 17.58
CA SER A 196 7.35 9.62 17.82
C SER A 196 7.86 9.36 19.25
N SER A 197 6.98 9.11 20.22
CA SER A 197 7.34 8.94 21.64
C SER A 197 7.77 7.52 22.04
N ARG A 198 8.29 6.71 21.12
CA ARG A 198 8.77 5.33 21.38
C ARG A 198 10.12 5.09 20.73
#